data_AF-A0AAD5PL65-F1
#
_entry.id   AF-A0AAD5PL65-F1
#
_cell.length_a   1.000
_cell.length_b   1.000
_cell.length_c   1.000
_cell.angle_alpha   90.00
_cell.angle_beta   90.00
_cell.angle_gamma   90.00
#
_symmetry.space_group_name_H-M   'P 1'
#
loop_
_entity.id
_entity.type
_entity.pdbx_description
1 polymer ?
#
loop_
_entity_poly.entity_id
_entity_poly.type
_entity_poly.pdbx_seq_one_letter_code
_entity_poly.pdbx_strand_id
1 'polypeptide(L)'
;MAGGIGARFWPYSRRRRPKQFLDILGTGRSLLQMTFDRFSEIAELGQFRIVTYRKYVDLVKEQLPELDDSQIFVEPSRKNTATCIAFAAYKIRSIDPHANLVVTPADHLILQEKKFNETILKAVEAAKVEGRLITIGIKPNRPETGYGYIQYHDAVLEETLKVKTFTEKPNLKLATTFVESGEFVWNSGLLFGKLLA
;
A
#
# COMPACT_ATOMS: atom_id res chain seq x y z
N MET A 1 -5.89 0.79 1.89
CA MET A 1 -6.34 -0.31 2.80
C MET A 1 -6.26 0.16 4.24
N ALA A 2 -7.39 0.20 4.97
CA ALA A 2 -7.51 0.82 6.29
C ALA A 2 -8.18 -0.08 7.35
N GLY A 3 -8.14 -1.41 7.18
CA GLY A 3 -8.74 -2.37 8.12
C GLY A 3 -7.86 -2.81 9.30
N GLY A 4 -6.58 -2.42 9.32
CA GLY A 4 -5.60 -2.82 10.33
C GLY A 4 -5.91 -2.30 11.74
N ILE A 5 -5.47 -3.03 12.78
CA ILE A 5 -5.58 -2.59 14.19
C ILE A 5 -4.36 -1.78 14.60
N GLY A 6 -3.17 -2.12 14.08
CA GLY A 6 -1.91 -1.50 14.49
C GLY A 6 -1.49 -1.84 15.92
N ALA A 7 -1.70 -3.09 16.38
CA ALA A 7 -1.49 -3.50 17.77
C ALA A 7 -0.08 -3.20 18.35
N ARG A 8 0.94 -3.11 17.49
CA ARG A 8 2.33 -2.77 17.87
C ARG A 8 2.53 -1.32 18.33
N PHE A 9 1.55 -0.44 18.11
CA PHE A 9 1.57 0.97 18.52
C PHE A 9 0.88 1.23 19.87
N TRP A 10 0.59 0.17 20.65
CA TRP A 10 0.09 0.35 22.01
C TRP A 10 1.13 1.12 22.86
N PRO A 11 0.75 2.11 23.69
CA PRO A 11 -0.62 2.46 24.06
C PRO A 11 -1.34 3.46 23.14
N TYR A 12 -0.69 4.00 22.13
CA TYR A 12 -1.29 5.01 21.26
C TYR A 12 -2.37 4.43 20.34
N SER A 13 -2.14 3.26 19.77
CA SER A 13 -3.19 2.54 19.05
C SER A 13 -4.14 1.82 20.03
N ARG A 14 -5.43 1.97 19.77
CA ARG A 14 -6.51 1.34 20.53
C ARG A 14 -7.44 0.61 19.57
N ARG A 15 -8.18 -0.37 20.05
CA ARG A 15 -9.22 -1.05 19.24
C ARG A 15 -10.26 -0.07 18.68
N ARG A 16 -10.50 1.06 19.37
CA ARG A 16 -11.40 2.12 18.93
C ARG A 16 -10.73 3.18 18.04
N ARG A 17 -9.40 3.28 18.05
CA ARG A 17 -8.64 4.21 17.20
C ARG A 17 -7.33 3.56 16.73
N PRO A 18 -7.40 2.77 15.64
CA PRO A 18 -6.22 2.13 15.05
C PRO A 18 -5.17 3.11 14.55
N LYS A 19 -3.96 2.59 14.27
CA LYS A 19 -2.78 3.35 13.87
C LYS A 19 -3.02 4.32 12.71
N GLN A 20 -3.74 3.91 11.67
CA GLN A 20 -4.02 4.74 10.50
C GLN A 20 -4.81 6.02 10.83
N PHE A 21 -5.55 6.03 11.94
CA PHE A 21 -6.34 7.19 12.39
C PHE A 21 -5.59 8.06 13.42
N LEU A 22 -4.30 7.80 13.64
CA LEU A 22 -3.45 8.57 14.54
C LEU A 22 -2.66 9.62 13.77
N ASP A 23 -2.61 10.83 14.33
CA ASP A 23 -1.61 11.83 14.00
C ASP A 23 -0.35 11.53 14.81
N ILE A 24 0.59 10.84 14.16
CA ILE A 24 1.83 10.39 14.80
C ILE A 24 2.87 11.51 14.84
N LEU A 25 2.78 12.48 13.94
CA LEU A 25 3.75 13.57 13.81
C LEU A 25 3.34 14.84 14.55
N GLY A 26 2.10 14.92 15.03
CA GLY A 26 1.55 16.13 15.65
C GLY A 26 1.26 17.25 14.65
N THR A 27 1.03 16.90 13.38
CA THR A 27 0.82 17.88 12.29
C THR A 27 -0.66 18.24 12.09
N GLY A 28 -1.56 17.63 12.86
CA GLY A 28 -3.00 17.70 12.68
C GLY A 28 -3.55 16.74 11.62
N ARG A 29 -2.69 15.92 11.00
CA ARG A 29 -3.07 14.96 9.95
C ARG A 29 -2.77 13.54 10.40
N SER A 30 -3.77 12.66 10.29
CA SER A 30 -3.58 11.23 10.51
C SER A 30 -2.82 10.55 9.37
N LEU A 31 -2.29 9.35 9.60
CA LEU A 31 -1.64 8.58 8.52
C LEU A 31 -2.57 8.28 7.33
N LEU A 32 -3.86 8.04 7.59
CA LEU A 32 -4.87 7.85 6.54
C LEU A 32 -4.99 9.12 5.69
N GLN A 33 -5.12 10.28 6.32
CA GLN A 33 -5.19 11.58 5.63
C GLN A 33 -3.90 11.89 4.87
N MET A 34 -2.73 11.69 5.49
CA MET A 34 -1.44 11.86 4.82
C MET A 34 -1.28 10.92 3.61
N THR A 35 -1.88 9.73 3.66
CA THR A 35 -1.90 8.82 2.51
C THR A 35 -2.84 9.35 1.43
N PHE A 36 -4.03 9.79 1.81
CA PHE A 36 -5.01 10.38 0.89
C PHE A 36 -4.42 11.61 0.18
N ASP A 37 -3.93 12.59 0.94
CA ASP A 37 -3.34 13.85 0.45
C ASP A 37 -2.27 13.57 -0.61
N ARG A 38 -1.38 12.60 -0.36
CA ARG A 38 -0.29 12.22 -1.28
C ARG A 38 -0.79 11.63 -2.59
N PHE A 39 -1.87 10.83 -2.53
CA PHE A 39 -2.44 10.23 -3.74
C PHE A 39 -3.40 11.17 -4.47
N SER A 40 -3.89 12.25 -3.85
CA SER A 40 -4.72 13.26 -4.50
C SER A 40 -3.97 14.05 -5.57
N GLU A 41 -2.63 14.04 -5.55
CA GLU A 41 -1.80 14.57 -6.65
C GLU A 41 -1.73 13.63 -7.87
N ILE A 42 -2.18 12.38 -7.73
CA ILE A 42 -2.02 11.31 -8.75
C ILE A 42 -3.38 10.82 -9.28
N ALA A 43 -4.44 10.89 -8.46
CA ALA A 43 -5.76 10.39 -8.77
C ALA A 43 -6.85 11.41 -8.43
N GLU A 44 -7.94 11.39 -9.19
CA GLU A 44 -9.12 12.20 -8.95
C GLU A 44 -9.92 11.66 -7.74
N LEU A 45 -10.64 12.56 -7.05
CA LEU A 45 -11.45 12.23 -5.87
C LEU A 45 -12.38 11.03 -6.11
N GLY A 46 -13.03 10.95 -7.28
CA GLY A 46 -13.95 9.87 -7.64
C GLY A 46 -13.29 8.49 -7.83
N GLN A 47 -11.95 8.41 -7.87
CA GLN A 47 -11.19 7.17 -8.07
C GLN A 47 -10.79 6.51 -6.74
N PHE A 48 -10.89 7.22 -5.62
CA PHE A 48 -10.50 6.68 -4.31
C PHE A 48 -11.48 5.62 -3.82
N ARG A 49 -10.96 4.51 -3.29
CA ARG A 49 -11.74 3.49 -2.60
C ARG A 49 -11.06 3.10 -1.29
N ILE A 50 -11.76 3.28 -0.17
CA ILE A 50 -11.25 2.94 1.17
C ILE A 50 -11.82 1.61 1.60
N VAL A 51 -10.98 0.57 1.60
CA VAL A 51 -11.34 -0.73 2.16
C VAL A 51 -11.10 -0.73 3.66
N THR A 52 -12.14 -0.95 4.46
CA THR A 52 -12.07 -0.90 5.92
C THR A 52 -13.01 -1.91 6.58
N TYR A 53 -12.93 -2.03 7.91
CA TYR A 53 -13.84 -2.86 8.69
C TYR A 53 -15.03 -2.05 9.20
N ARG A 54 -16.20 -2.68 9.35
CA ARG A 54 -17.47 -2.02 9.74
C ARG A 54 -17.34 -1.07 10.94
N LYS A 55 -16.53 -1.42 11.94
CA LYS A 55 -16.33 -0.61 13.15
C LYS A 55 -15.55 0.70 12.93
N TYR A 56 -14.92 0.88 11.78
CA TYR A 56 -14.09 2.04 11.47
C TYR A 56 -14.68 2.90 10.36
N VAL A 57 -15.89 2.60 9.88
CA VAL A 57 -16.55 3.38 8.82
C VAL A 57 -16.74 4.83 9.26
N ASP A 58 -17.26 5.05 10.47
CA ASP A 58 -17.48 6.41 10.98
C ASP A 58 -16.17 7.19 11.12
N LEU A 59 -15.08 6.53 11.50
CA LEU A 59 -13.75 7.16 11.56
C LEU A 59 -13.21 7.51 10.17
N VAL A 60 -13.46 6.68 9.16
CA VAL A 60 -13.07 6.99 7.78
C VAL A 60 -13.83 8.22 7.30
N LYS A 61 -15.14 8.28 7.55
CA LYS A 61 -15.98 9.44 7.19
C LYS A 61 -15.57 10.71 7.93
N GLU A 62 -15.24 10.60 9.21
CA GLU A 62 -14.73 11.72 10.01
C GLU A 62 -13.41 12.26 9.45
N GLN A 63 -12.50 11.37 9.01
CA GLN A 63 -11.17 11.77 8.54
C GLN A 63 -11.11 12.20 7.08
N LEU A 64 -11.99 11.66 6.24
CA LEU A 64 -12.07 11.92 4.80
C LEU A 64 -13.51 12.31 4.43
N PRO A 65 -14.02 13.46 4.90
CA PRO A 65 -15.41 13.88 4.68
C PRO A 65 -15.74 14.16 3.21
N GLU A 66 -14.73 14.36 2.36
CA GLU A 66 -14.87 14.51 0.91
C GLU A 66 -15.24 13.22 0.16
N LEU A 67 -15.17 12.05 0.80
CA LEU A 67 -15.50 10.77 0.17
C LEU A 67 -16.98 10.40 0.35
N ASP A 68 -17.58 9.93 -0.74
CA ASP A 68 -18.93 9.36 -0.69
C ASP A 68 -18.95 8.00 0.02
N ASP A 69 -20.09 7.66 0.61
CA ASP A 69 -20.35 6.34 1.20
C ASP A 69 -20.07 5.18 0.24
N SER A 70 -20.34 5.39 -1.06
CA SER A 70 -20.10 4.41 -2.12
C SER A 70 -18.60 4.08 -2.30
N GLN A 71 -17.72 4.97 -1.88
CA GLN A 71 -16.26 4.82 -1.95
C GLN A 71 -15.68 4.07 -0.75
N ILE A 72 -16.47 3.83 0.30
CA ILE A 72 -16.03 3.11 1.50
C ILE A 72 -16.46 1.64 1.40
N PHE A 73 -15.50 0.78 1.07
CA PHE A 73 -15.73 -0.65 0.94
C PHE A 73 -15.58 -1.35 2.29
N VAL A 74 -16.72 -1.76 2.85
CA VAL A 74 -16.75 -2.46 4.14
C VAL A 74 -16.47 -3.95 3.96
N GLU A 75 -15.38 -4.44 4.53
CA GLU A 75 -15.07 -5.86 4.60
C GLU A 75 -16.02 -6.58 5.58
N PRO A 76 -16.62 -7.72 5.21
CA PRO A 76 -17.49 -8.49 6.11
C PRO A 76 -16.70 -9.10 7.28
N SER A 77 -15.43 -9.44 7.03
CA SER A 77 -14.50 -9.92 8.05
C SER A 77 -13.07 -9.60 7.63
N ARG A 78 -12.17 -9.42 8.60
CA ARG A 78 -10.76 -9.13 8.33
C ARG A 78 -10.04 -10.42 7.95
N LYS A 79 -9.76 -10.59 6.66
CA LYS A 79 -9.18 -11.82 6.07
C LYS A 79 -7.82 -11.57 5.40
N ASN A 80 -7.02 -10.67 5.99
CA ASN A 80 -5.70 -10.24 5.48
C ASN A 80 -5.75 -9.52 4.12
N THR A 81 -4.56 -9.15 3.62
CA THR A 81 -4.38 -8.26 2.47
C THR A 81 -4.92 -8.84 1.16
N ALA A 82 -4.70 -10.14 0.89
CA ALA A 82 -5.11 -10.74 -0.37
C ALA A 82 -6.64 -10.70 -0.57
N THR A 83 -7.41 -11.04 0.47
CA THR A 83 -8.89 -10.99 0.39
C THR A 83 -9.40 -9.56 0.31
N CYS A 84 -8.77 -8.62 1.01
CA CYS A 84 -9.05 -7.18 0.90
C CYS A 84 -8.87 -6.69 -0.54
N ILE A 85 -7.74 -7.02 -1.18
CA ILE A 85 -7.45 -6.64 -2.57
C ILE A 85 -8.44 -7.29 -3.53
N ALA A 86 -8.67 -8.60 -3.42
CA ALA A 86 -9.60 -9.33 -4.29
C ALA A 86 -11.03 -8.77 -4.20
N PHE A 87 -11.50 -8.47 -2.99
CA PHE A 87 -12.81 -7.84 -2.76
C PHE A 87 -12.92 -6.46 -3.42
N ALA A 88 -11.91 -5.62 -3.24
CA ALA A 88 -11.88 -4.29 -3.83
C ALA A 88 -11.79 -4.35 -5.36
N ALA A 89 -10.91 -5.21 -5.89
CA ALA A 89 -10.75 -5.44 -7.32
C ALA A 89 -12.08 -5.88 -7.96
N TYR A 90 -12.80 -6.83 -7.35
CA TYR A 90 -14.10 -7.28 -7.84
C TYR A 90 -15.14 -6.15 -7.89
N LYS A 91 -15.22 -5.34 -6.83
CA LYS A 91 -16.13 -4.18 -6.76
C LYS A 91 -15.76 -3.07 -7.75
N ILE A 92 -14.47 -2.81 -7.93
CA ILE A 92 -14.00 -1.82 -8.90
C ILE A 92 -14.30 -2.31 -10.32
N ARG A 93 -14.08 -3.60 -10.60
CA ARG A 93 -14.39 -4.19 -11.92
C ARG A 93 -15.85 -4.01 -12.34
N SER A 94 -16.80 -4.04 -11.40
CA SER A 94 -18.22 -3.77 -11.72
C SER A 94 -18.51 -2.30 -12.06
N ILE A 95 -17.58 -1.39 -11.76
CA ILE A 95 -17.68 0.06 -12.06
C ILE A 95 -16.88 0.37 -13.32
N ASP A 96 -15.63 -0.11 -13.38
CA ASP A 96 -14.71 0.02 -14.51
C ASP A 96 -13.96 -1.30 -14.73
N PRO A 97 -14.36 -2.10 -15.74
CA PRO A 97 -13.71 -3.36 -16.08
C PRO A 97 -12.24 -3.24 -16.52
N HIS A 98 -11.79 -2.04 -16.91
CA HIS A 98 -10.46 -1.79 -17.45
C HIS A 98 -9.57 -0.98 -16.50
N ALA A 99 -9.99 -0.81 -15.24
CA ALA A 99 -9.27 -0.01 -14.26
C ALA A 99 -7.84 -0.50 -14.03
N ASN A 100 -6.91 0.45 -13.94
CA ASN A 100 -5.59 0.22 -13.37
C ASN A 100 -5.67 0.48 -11.87
N LEU A 101 -5.31 -0.51 -11.07
CA LEU A 101 -5.39 -0.43 -9.62
C LEU A 101 -4.07 0.05 -9.03
N VAL A 102 -4.19 0.97 -8.08
CA VAL A 102 -3.14 1.28 -7.10
C VAL A 102 -3.61 0.82 -5.73
N VAL A 103 -2.91 -0.13 -5.15
CA VAL A 103 -3.18 -0.62 -3.80
C VAL A 103 -2.10 -0.09 -2.86
N THR A 104 -2.54 0.66 -1.85
CA THR A 104 -1.65 1.23 -0.84
C THR A 104 -2.14 0.95 0.59
N PRO A 105 -1.27 0.59 1.53
CA PRO A 105 -1.56 0.62 2.96
C PRO A 105 -1.81 2.06 3.44
N ALA A 106 -2.79 2.26 4.33
CA ALA A 106 -3.15 3.58 4.85
C ALA A 106 -2.31 4.02 6.06
N ASP A 107 -1.31 3.23 6.47
CA ASP A 107 -0.54 3.44 7.70
C ASP A 107 0.97 3.55 7.47
N HIS A 108 1.39 3.87 6.24
CA HIS A 108 2.78 4.13 5.91
C HIS A 108 3.12 5.61 6.05
N LEU A 109 4.22 5.89 6.73
CA LEU A 109 4.79 7.23 6.81
C LEU A 109 5.83 7.40 5.70
N ILE A 110 5.63 8.37 4.81
CA ILE A 110 6.55 8.72 3.72
C ILE A 110 6.73 10.23 3.74
N LEU A 111 7.97 10.69 3.95
CA LEU A 111 8.30 12.11 4.09
C LEU A 111 8.89 12.73 2.81
N GLN A 112 9.41 11.91 1.90
CA GLN A 112 9.99 12.38 0.63
C GLN A 112 8.93 12.35 -0.48
N GLU A 113 7.90 13.18 -0.35
CA GLU A 113 6.69 13.13 -1.20
C GLU A 113 6.98 13.34 -2.69
N LYS A 114 7.87 14.29 -3.04
CA LYS A 114 8.25 14.50 -4.45
C LYS A 114 8.83 13.25 -5.10
N LYS A 115 9.79 12.59 -4.42
CA LYS A 115 10.40 11.33 -4.93
C LYS A 115 9.39 10.20 -4.97
N PHE A 116 8.47 10.16 -4.00
CA PHE A 116 7.37 9.21 -4.01
C PHE A 116 6.52 9.40 -5.26
N ASN A 117 6.05 10.62 -5.55
CA ASN A 117 5.21 10.90 -6.71
C ASN A 117 5.89 10.53 -8.02
N GLU A 118 7.15 10.92 -8.20
CA GLU A 118 7.96 10.53 -9.36
C GLU A 118 8.02 9.00 -9.52
N THR A 119 8.20 8.25 -8.43
CA THR A 119 8.27 6.78 -8.45
C THR A 119 6.91 6.16 -8.73
N ILE A 120 5.83 6.68 -8.12
CA ILE A 120 4.49 6.13 -8.28
C ILE A 120 3.97 6.35 -9.70
N LEU A 121 4.22 7.50 -10.31
CA LEU A 121 3.81 7.76 -11.70
C LEU A 121 4.46 6.76 -12.67
N LYS A 122 5.74 6.43 -12.47
CA LYS A 122 6.42 5.38 -13.25
C LYS A 122 5.80 3.99 -13.04
N ALA A 123 5.48 3.64 -11.79
CA ALA A 123 4.83 2.36 -11.48
C ALA A 123 3.41 2.26 -12.06
N VAL A 124 2.64 3.35 -12.04
CA VAL A 124 1.33 3.45 -12.67
C VAL A 124 1.44 3.24 -14.18
N GLU A 125 2.42 3.87 -14.84
CA GLU A 125 2.65 3.68 -16.28
C GLU A 125 3.04 2.22 -16.60
N ALA A 126 3.98 1.66 -15.84
CA ALA A 126 4.44 0.28 -16.03
C ALA A 126 3.31 -0.76 -15.82
N ALA A 127 2.34 -0.45 -14.96
CA ALA A 127 1.20 -1.30 -14.65
C ALA A 127 0.10 -1.30 -15.72
N LYS A 128 0.12 -0.38 -16.69
CA LYS A 128 -0.84 -0.35 -17.80
C LYS A 128 -0.70 -1.55 -18.74
N VAL A 129 0.48 -2.15 -18.78
CA VAL A 129 0.74 -3.35 -19.59
C VAL A 129 0.07 -4.55 -18.93
N GLU A 130 -0.78 -5.24 -19.70
CA GLU A 130 -1.54 -6.39 -19.22
C GLU A 130 -0.64 -7.52 -18.72
N GLY A 131 -1.09 -8.20 -17.67
CA GLY A 131 -0.34 -9.28 -17.03
C GLY A 131 0.83 -8.82 -16.16
N ARG A 132 1.11 -7.51 -16.06
CA ARG A 132 2.14 -7.00 -15.15
C ARG A 132 1.56 -6.66 -13.78
N LEU A 133 2.30 -7.08 -12.75
CA LEU A 133 2.08 -6.70 -11.37
C LEU A 133 3.35 -6.00 -10.86
N ILE A 134 3.21 -4.72 -10.52
CA ILE A 134 4.33 -3.87 -10.12
C ILE A 134 4.30 -3.68 -8.60
N THR A 135 5.48 -3.63 -7.99
CA THR A 135 5.69 -3.26 -6.59
C THR A 135 6.83 -2.25 -6.51
N ILE A 136 6.93 -1.54 -5.38
CA ILE A 136 8.06 -0.65 -5.10
C ILE A 136 9.03 -1.33 -4.14
N GLY A 137 10.30 -1.39 -4.56
CA GLY A 137 11.42 -1.83 -3.74
C GLY A 137 12.00 -0.69 -2.91
N ILE A 138 12.32 -0.94 -1.64
CA ILE A 138 13.00 0.01 -0.76
C ILE A 138 14.37 -0.56 -0.39
N LYS A 139 15.43 0.25 -0.55
CA LYS A 139 16.79 -0.16 -0.16
C LYS A 139 16.82 -0.51 1.34
N PRO A 140 17.19 -1.75 1.71
CA PRO A 140 17.28 -2.15 3.10
C PRO A 140 18.41 -1.40 3.81
N ASN A 141 18.22 -1.09 5.09
CA ASN A 141 19.28 -0.56 5.95
C ASN A 141 19.55 -1.43 7.19
N ARG A 142 18.84 -2.56 7.32
CA ARG A 142 19.00 -3.55 8.39
C ARG A 142 18.34 -4.88 7.98
N PRO A 143 18.65 -6.01 8.66
CA PRO A 143 17.97 -7.29 8.42
C PRO A 143 16.60 -7.34 9.12
N GLU A 144 15.56 -6.79 8.48
CA GLU A 144 14.20 -6.72 9.03
C GLU A 144 13.38 -7.99 8.71
N THR A 145 13.11 -8.82 9.70
CA THR A 145 12.35 -10.07 9.52
C THR A 145 10.84 -9.86 9.33
N GLY A 146 10.34 -8.65 9.61
CA GLY A 146 8.92 -8.32 9.44
C GLY A 146 8.49 -7.98 8.01
N TYR A 147 9.42 -7.84 7.07
CA TYR A 147 9.18 -7.38 5.70
C TYR A 147 9.35 -8.50 4.67
N GLY A 148 8.75 -8.31 3.51
CA GLY A 148 9.09 -9.08 2.31
C GLY A 148 10.37 -8.55 1.68
N TYR A 149 11.14 -9.45 1.06
CA TYR A 149 12.35 -9.15 0.29
C TYR A 149 12.15 -9.55 -1.17
N ILE A 150 12.66 -8.72 -2.07
CA ILE A 150 12.53 -8.85 -3.51
C ILE A 150 13.94 -8.88 -4.10
N GLN A 151 14.29 -9.96 -4.76
CA GLN A 151 15.44 -9.99 -5.67
C GLN A 151 14.95 -9.63 -7.06
N TYR A 152 15.75 -8.91 -7.81
CA TYR A 152 15.44 -8.50 -9.18
C TYR A 152 16.60 -8.81 -10.12
N HIS A 153 16.29 -8.87 -11.42
CA HIS A 153 17.32 -8.93 -12.45
C HIS A 153 17.95 -7.55 -12.61
N ASP A 154 19.28 -7.50 -12.57
CA ASP A 154 19.99 -6.27 -12.85
C ASP A 154 19.89 -5.98 -14.36
N ALA A 155 19.16 -4.92 -14.69
CA ALA A 155 19.02 -4.43 -16.05
C ALA A 155 19.36 -2.95 -16.03
N VAL A 156 20.61 -2.63 -16.37
CA VAL A 156 21.24 -1.30 -16.25
C VAL A 156 20.45 -0.18 -16.96
N LEU A 157 19.52 -0.53 -17.86
CA LEU A 157 18.82 0.39 -18.74
C LEU A 157 17.29 0.45 -18.54
N GLU A 158 16.71 -0.32 -17.61
CA GLU A 158 15.25 -0.35 -17.41
C GLU A 158 14.83 0.40 -16.14
N GLU A 159 13.83 1.28 -16.26
CA GLU A 159 13.24 1.98 -15.09
C GLU A 159 12.43 1.04 -14.17
N THR A 160 11.98 -0.11 -14.69
CA THR A 160 11.24 -1.14 -13.96
C THR A 160 11.94 -2.47 -14.13
N LEU A 161 12.39 -3.06 -13.02
CA LEU A 161 13.19 -4.28 -13.06
C LEU A 161 12.32 -5.52 -12.85
N LYS A 162 12.62 -6.59 -13.58
CA LYS A 162 11.91 -7.87 -13.44
C LYS A 162 12.28 -8.53 -12.11
N VAL A 163 11.28 -8.88 -11.32
CA VAL A 163 11.45 -9.66 -10.09
C VAL A 163 11.97 -11.05 -10.42
N LYS A 164 13.07 -11.45 -9.76
CA LYS A 164 13.66 -12.78 -9.83
C LYS A 164 13.09 -13.70 -8.76
N THR A 165 12.98 -13.21 -7.52
CA THR A 165 12.33 -13.95 -6.43
C THR A 165 11.72 -13.02 -5.39
N PHE A 166 10.72 -13.54 -4.68
CA PHE A 166 10.04 -12.87 -3.59
C PHE A 166 10.05 -13.76 -2.35
N THR A 167 10.51 -13.24 -1.21
CA THR A 167 10.54 -13.96 0.07
C THR A 167 9.82 -13.15 1.14
N GLU A 168 8.70 -13.65 1.66
CA GLU A 168 7.94 -12.97 2.72
C GLU A 168 8.50 -13.33 4.10
N LYS A 169 8.90 -12.32 4.89
CA LYS A 169 9.27 -12.45 6.31
C LYS A 169 10.31 -13.54 6.58
N PRO A 170 11.52 -13.42 6.00
CA PRO A 170 12.61 -14.37 6.24
C PRO A 170 13.01 -14.40 7.72
N ASN A 171 13.63 -15.50 8.14
CA ASN A 171 14.32 -15.54 9.43
C ASN A 171 15.54 -14.58 9.43
N LEU A 172 16.05 -14.25 10.62
CA LEU A 172 17.12 -13.28 10.77
C LEU A 172 18.38 -13.63 9.95
N LYS A 173 18.77 -14.92 9.95
CA LYS A 173 19.95 -15.37 9.19
C LYS A 173 19.82 -15.05 7.70
N LEU A 174 18.66 -15.37 7.12
CA LEU A 174 18.41 -15.14 5.70
C LEU A 174 18.25 -13.64 5.38
N ALA A 175 17.61 -12.88 6.27
CA ALA A 175 17.49 -11.42 6.15
C ALA A 175 18.89 -10.75 6.15
N THR A 176 19.81 -11.21 7.00
CA THR A 176 21.20 -10.74 7.01
C THR A 176 21.89 -11.01 5.68
N THR A 177 21.81 -12.24 5.16
CA THR A 177 22.39 -12.58 3.85
C THR A 177 21.82 -11.73 2.71
N PHE A 178 20.52 -11.45 2.72
CA PHE A 178 19.89 -10.61 1.70
C PHE A 178 20.39 -9.16 1.72
N VAL A 179 20.60 -8.59 2.91
CA VAL A 179 21.11 -7.22 3.05
C VAL A 179 22.59 -7.15 2.68
N GLU A 180 23.38 -8.13 3.10
CA GLU A 180 24.82 -8.22 2.81
C GLU A 180 25.11 -8.44 1.32
N SER A 181 24.26 -9.18 0.59
CA SER A 181 24.46 -9.39 -0.85
C SER A 181 24.24 -8.13 -1.69
N GLY A 182 23.43 -7.19 -1.20
CA GLY A 182 23.05 -5.98 -1.94
C GLY A 182 22.09 -6.23 -3.11
N GLU A 183 21.68 -7.48 -3.35
CA GLU A 183 20.82 -7.88 -4.47
C GLU A 183 19.32 -7.82 -4.15
N PHE A 184 18.96 -7.50 -2.90
CA PHE A 184 17.58 -7.51 -2.44
C PHE A 184 17.11 -6.13 -1.97
N VAL A 185 15.84 -5.86 -2.23
CA VAL A 185 15.11 -4.71 -1.70
C VAL A 185 13.93 -5.16 -0.85
N TRP A 186 13.51 -4.33 0.09
CA TRP A 186 12.28 -4.57 0.84
C TRP A 186 11.05 -4.33 -0.04
N ASN A 187 10.04 -5.18 0.11
CA ASN A 187 8.71 -4.94 -0.42
C ASN A 187 8.03 -3.80 0.35
N SER A 188 7.69 -2.72 -0.34
CA SER A 188 6.96 -1.58 0.24
C SER A 188 5.51 -1.91 0.60
N GLY A 189 4.94 -3.00 0.09
CA GLY A 189 3.52 -3.32 0.27
C GLY A 189 2.57 -2.51 -0.62
N LEU A 190 3.09 -1.65 -1.50
CA LEU A 190 2.32 -1.04 -2.59
C LEU A 190 2.25 -2.00 -3.77
N LEU A 191 1.11 -2.03 -4.45
CA LEU A 191 0.86 -2.91 -5.58
C LEU A 191 0.17 -2.14 -6.70
N PHE A 192 0.61 -2.35 -7.94
CA PHE A 192 0.02 -1.74 -9.12
C PHE A 192 -0.26 -2.83 -10.14
N GLY A 193 -1.43 -2.76 -10.79
CA GLY A 193 -1.75 -3.71 -11.84
C GLY A 193 -3.05 -3.38 -12.53
N LYS A 194 -3.15 -3.78 -13.78
CA LYS A 194 -4.38 -3.70 -14.56
C LYS A 194 -5.33 -4.83 -14.19
N LEU A 195 -6.62 -4.52 -14.05
CA LEU A 195 -7.64 -5.57 -13.96
C LEU A 195 -7.66 -6.36 -15.27
N LEU A 196 -7.62 -7.69 -15.15
CA LEU A 196 -7.82 -8.58 -16.28
C LEU A 196 -9.33 -8.57 -16.64
N ALA A 197 -9.61 -8.46 -17.93
CA ALA A 197 -10.97 -8.49 -18.48
C ALA A 197 -11.64 -9.84 -18.20
#